data_AF-A0A8T3UA38-F1
#
_entry.id   AF-A0A8T3UA38-F1
#
_cell.length_a   1.000
_cell.length_b   1.000
_cell.length_c   1.000
_cell.angle_alpha   90.00
_cell.angle_beta   90.00
_cell.angle_gamma   90.00
#
_symmetry.space_group_name_H-M   'P 1'
#
loop_
_entity.id
_entity.type
_entity.pdbx_description
1 polymer ?
#
loop_
_entity_poly.entity_id
_entity_poly.type
_entity_poly.pdbx_seq_one_letter_code
_entity_poly.pdbx_strand_id
1 'polypeptide(L)'
;MIGGDGIIDNYPSHEYSDLKSERIIKIIDPSSITTIERSYLNWTIEVLNIGNTSKNYNNNLHIMADKISCKIPKNIKRINFTYSRFTEIPKYLFEDKPNLNTLDEMFYYCTNLRSLPNELFKPLSNLNITSMYRTFCYCKDLEQIPEDLLSYFPSLNSAKELFRDCYKISNIPSKLFSKNPNITVLDGFFMQCSEISSIPEGLFNNLESISASFLFAYCTKLSTIPEGLFKNTTLTHTSYTFRETAITNLPADLFGGNTRELHNTMFYETKLKTIHSNCLKNASRLYYLRGTFQNQTELTEIPEDLLKFNTNLHYADELFKGCSKLRSIPNNLFINNTNLEDISSIFEECSNIDNIPANLLSNTTSLVWASSSFKNCNKLLTIPQDIINKLNSLYDASEAFQGCTNANNYSAIPAKLK
;
A
#
# COMPACT_ATOMS: atom_id res chain seq x y z
N MET A 1 28.63 42.12 -6.21
CA MET A 1 27.81 41.23 -7.05
C MET A 1 26.36 41.65 -6.85
N ILE A 2 25.66 41.79 -7.96
CA ILE A 2 24.48 42.63 -8.13
C ILE A 2 23.36 42.08 -7.26
N GLY A 3 22.94 42.87 -6.27
CA GLY A 3 21.80 42.57 -5.40
C GLY A 3 20.54 42.50 -6.24
N GLY A 4 19.84 41.36 -6.16
CA GLY A 4 18.49 41.25 -6.72
C GLY A 4 17.57 42.23 -6.00
N ASP A 5 16.84 43.03 -6.76
CA ASP A 5 15.76 43.86 -6.24
C ASP A 5 14.79 42.95 -5.47
N GLY A 6 14.87 42.95 -4.14
CA GLY A 6 13.92 42.24 -3.30
C GLY A 6 12.56 42.87 -3.50
N ILE A 7 11.62 42.12 -4.07
CA ILE A 7 10.23 42.58 -4.17
C ILE A 7 9.57 42.28 -2.83
N ILE A 8 9.10 43.35 -2.17
CA ILE A 8 8.22 43.25 -1.01
C ILE A 8 6.81 43.04 -1.57
N ASP A 9 6.35 41.79 -1.59
CA ASP A 9 5.00 41.49 -2.03
C ASP A 9 4.02 41.63 -0.86
N ASN A 10 3.19 42.66 -0.94
CA ASN A 10 2.09 42.91 -0.01
C ASN A 10 0.72 42.57 -0.65
N TYR A 11 0.68 42.09 -1.90
CA TYR A 11 -0.55 41.98 -2.67
C TYR A 11 -1.16 40.56 -2.60
N PRO A 12 -2.50 40.45 -2.45
CA PRO A 12 -3.22 39.19 -2.19
C PRO A 12 -3.10 38.11 -3.28
N SER A 13 -2.71 38.50 -4.49
CA SER A 13 -2.27 37.65 -5.59
C SER A 13 -1.55 38.55 -6.58
N HIS A 14 -0.32 38.22 -6.97
CA HIS A 14 0.41 38.97 -7.97
C HIS A 14 1.03 37.99 -8.96
N GLU A 15 0.56 38.01 -10.21
CA GLU A 15 1.27 37.36 -11.32
C GLU A 15 2.37 38.31 -11.77
N TYR A 16 3.64 37.95 -11.56
CA TYR A 16 4.74 38.72 -12.12
C TYR A 16 4.90 38.36 -13.60
N SER A 17 4.80 39.34 -14.49
CA SER A 17 4.91 39.14 -15.94
C SER A 17 6.33 39.42 -16.48
N ASP A 18 7.31 39.69 -15.62
CA ASP A 18 8.67 40.06 -16.02
C ASP A 18 9.67 38.88 -15.98
N LEU A 19 10.65 38.91 -16.90
CA LEU A 19 11.59 37.81 -17.19
C LEU A 19 12.73 37.62 -16.17
N LYS A 20 12.69 38.25 -15.00
CA LYS A 20 13.80 38.15 -14.04
C LYS A 20 13.85 36.74 -13.42
N SER A 21 15.05 36.16 -13.34
CA SER A 21 15.27 34.75 -12.95
C SER A 21 15.27 34.49 -11.45
N GLU A 22 15.52 35.51 -10.61
CA GLU A 22 15.63 35.37 -9.15
C GLU A 22 14.75 36.39 -8.41
N ARG A 23 14.11 35.94 -7.32
CA ARG A 23 13.22 36.75 -6.47
C ARG A 23 13.46 36.46 -4.99
N ILE A 24 13.66 37.52 -4.20
CA ILE A 24 13.57 37.46 -2.74
C ILE A 24 12.17 37.96 -2.37
N ILE A 25 11.35 37.10 -1.77
CA ILE A 25 9.99 37.45 -1.35
C ILE A 25 9.96 37.68 0.16
N LYS A 26 9.51 38.87 0.56
CA LYS A 26 9.24 39.21 1.97
C LYS A 26 7.74 39.33 2.17
N ILE A 27 7.13 38.33 2.80
CA ILE A 27 5.70 38.34 3.13
C ILE A 27 5.50 39.14 4.42
N ILE A 28 4.97 40.36 4.31
CA ILE A 28 4.74 41.23 5.49
C ILE A 28 3.39 40.92 6.15
N ASP A 29 2.36 40.60 5.36
CA ASP A 29 1.03 40.23 5.84
C ASP A 29 0.46 39.04 5.03
N PRO A 30 0.53 37.79 5.54
CA PRO A 30 -0.05 36.64 4.86
C PRO A 30 -1.59 36.62 4.95
N SER A 31 -2.22 37.62 5.59
CA SER A 31 -3.69 37.72 5.59
C SER A 31 -4.31 38.05 4.24
N SER A 32 -3.54 38.68 3.36
CA SER A 32 -3.92 38.94 1.98
C SER A 32 -3.51 37.80 1.04
N ILE A 33 -2.39 37.11 1.29
CA ILE A 33 -1.81 36.12 0.36
C ILE A 33 -2.29 34.71 0.70
N THR A 34 -3.22 34.17 -0.09
CA THR A 34 -3.65 32.76 0.07
C THR A 34 -2.68 31.77 -0.57
N THR A 35 -1.99 32.20 -1.64
CA THR A 35 -1.16 31.34 -2.47
C THR A 35 0.05 32.08 -3.04
N ILE A 36 1.23 31.49 -2.94
CA ILE A 36 2.43 31.91 -3.69
C ILE A 36 2.74 30.82 -4.71
N GLU A 37 2.44 31.10 -5.98
CA GLU A 37 2.64 30.20 -7.11
C GLU A 37 3.71 30.74 -8.07
N ARG A 38 4.37 29.83 -8.80
CA ARG A 38 5.26 30.21 -9.89
C ARG A 38 4.46 30.36 -11.17
N SER A 39 4.56 31.51 -11.83
CA SER A 39 4.04 31.68 -13.20
C SER A 39 4.93 31.00 -14.25
N TYR A 40 6.23 30.81 -13.97
CA TYR A 40 7.21 30.23 -14.88
C TYR A 40 8.19 29.25 -14.20
N LEU A 41 8.59 28.19 -14.92
CA LEU A 41 9.48 27.13 -14.41
C LEU A 41 10.88 27.60 -13.97
N ASN A 42 11.34 28.78 -14.44
CA ASN A 42 12.72 29.24 -14.30
C ASN A 42 12.97 30.17 -13.09
N TRP A 43 11.96 30.52 -12.30
CA TRP A 43 12.15 31.41 -11.15
C TRP A 43 12.64 30.67 -9.92
N THR A 44 13.51 31.32 -9.13
CA THR A 44 13.86 30.91 -7.76
C THR A 44 13.15 31.79 -6.73
N ILE A 45 12.57 31.16 -5.70
CA ILE A 45 11.85 31.82 -4.60
C ILE A 45 12.52 31.49 -3.27
N GLU A 46 13.03 32.51 -2.58
CA GLU A 46 13.44 32.41 -1.17
C GLU A 46 12.44 33.11 -0.26
N VAL A 47 11.97 32.40 0.78
CA VAL A 47 11.05 32.92 1.79
C VAL A 47 11.85 33.42 2.99
N LEU A 48 11.94 34.73 3.16
CA LEU A 48 12.67 35.35 4.28
C LEU A 48 11.80 35.61 5.52
N ASN A 49 10.48 35.62 5.37
CA ASN A 49 9.54 35.85 6.45
C ASN A 49 8.17 35.28 6.08
N ILE A 50 7.47 34.71 7.06
CA ILE A 50 6.03 34.42 7.01
C ILE A 50 5.42 35.39 8.02
N GLY A 51 4.76 36.45 7.56
CA GLY A 51 4.23 37.49 8.45
C GLY A 51 3.14 37.00 9.42
N ASN A 52 2.65 37.91 10.26
CA ASN A 52 1.67 37.60 11.30
C ASN A 52 0.24 37.64 10.73
N THR A 53 -0.43 36.49 10.59
CA THR A 53 -1.82 36.35 10.10
C THR A 53 -2.92 36.86 11.05
N SER A 54 -2.66 37.81 11.95
CA SER A 54 -3.66 38.28 12.94
C SER A 54 -4.96 38.84 12.31
N LYS A 55 -4.99 39.06 11.00
CA LYS A 55 -6.15 39.50 10.21
C LYS A 55 -6.66 38.47 9.18
N ASN A 56 -6.09 37.25 9.10
CA ASN A 56 -6.50 36.27 8.08
C ASN A 56 -7.67 35.41 8.57
N TYR A 57 -8.79 35.43 7.84
CA TYR A 57 -9.94 34.57 8.10
C TYR A 57 -9.76 33.15 7.52
N ASN A 58 -8.82 32.96 6.58
CA ASN A 58 -8.47 31.68 5.97
C ASN A 58 -7.08 31.25 6.41
N ASN A 59 -6.99 30.49 7.50
CA ASN A 59 -5.71 30.04 8.10
C ASN A 59 -4.92 28.99 7.29
N ASN A 60 -5.12 28.93 5.97
CA ASN A 60 -4.47 27.98 5.06
C ASN A 60 -3.50 28.74 4.14
N LEU A 61 -2.21 28.64 4.41
CA LEU A 61 -1.17 29.29 3.62
C LEU A 61 -0.51 28.28 2.66
N HIS A 62 -0.46 28.60 1.36
CA HIS A 62 0.23 27.77 0.37
C HIS A 62 1.45 28.48 -0.23
N ILE A 63 2.62 27.86 -0.14
CA ILE A 63 3.90 28.47 -0.53
C ILE A 63 4.70 27.53 -1.43
N MET A 64 4.96 27.94 -2.67
CA MET A 64 5.99 27.32 -3.50
C MET A 64 7.33 28.02 -3.28
N ALA A 65 8.34 27.31 -2.77
CA ALA A 65 9.66 27.88 -2.46
C ALA A 65 10.81 27.04 -3.00
N ASP A 66 11.93 27.67 -3.30
CA ASP A 66 13.24 27.04 -3.55
C ASP A 66 14.10 27.03 -2.30
N LYS A 67 13.84 27.95 -1.36
CA LYS A 67 14.53 28.06 -0.08
C LYS A 67 13.63 28.69 0.97
N ILE A 68 13.73 28.23 2.21
CA ILE A 68 13.04 28.82 3.36
C ILE A 68 14.11 29.29 4.35
N SER A 69 14.07 30.56 4.72
CA SER A 69 15.04 31.21 5.61
C SER A 69 14.38 31.83 6.83
N CYS A 70 13.18 31.36 7.18
CA CYS A 70 12.40 31.86 8.30
C CYS A 70 11.71 30.73 9.08
N LYS A 71 11.14 31.10 10.23
CA LYS A 71 10.31 30.23 11.06
C LYS A 71 8.84 30.41 10.70
N ILE A 72 8.01 29.42 11.04
CA ILE A 72 6.56 29.53 10.95
C ILE A 72 6.02 30.17 12.23
N PRO A 73 5.29 31.30 12.15
CA PRO A 73 4.74 31.98 13.32
C PRO A 73 3.70 31.16 14.11
N LYS A 74 3.60 31.45 15.42
CA LYS A 74 2.68 30.80 16.38
C LYS A 74 1.21 30.72 15.94
N ASN A 75 0.75 31.75 15.24
CA ASN A 75 -0.66 31.93 14.88
C ASN A 75 -1.06 31.19 13.58
N ILE A 76 -0.11 30.60 12.86
CA ILE A 76 -0.43 29.78 11.69
C ILE A 76 -1.12 28.49 12.14
N LYS A 77 -2.27 28.18 11.52
CA LYS A 77 -3.02 26.93 11.77
C LYS A 77 -2.83 25.88 10.67
N ARG A 78 -2.52 26.29 9.44
CA ARG A 78 -2.19 25.40 8.34
C ARG A 78 -1.27 26.10 7.36
N ILE A 79 -0.24 25.40 6.92
CA ILE A 79 0.72 25.87 5.93
C ILE A 79 1.23 24.69 5.12
N ASN A 80 1.25 24.84 3.80
CA ASN A 80 1.70 23.84 2.86
C ASN A 80 2.80 24.43 1.97
N PHE A 81 3.86 23.67 1.77
CA PHE A 81 4.98 23.97 0.89
C PHE A 81 4.90 23.16 -0.41
N THR A 82 3.69 22.86 -0.90
CA THR A 82 3.50 21.97 -2.05
C THR A 82 4.31 22.42 -3.27
N TYR A 83 4.85 21.48 -4.04
CA TYR A 83 5.64 21.75 -5.25
C TYR A 83 6.91 22.60 -5.02
N SER A 84 7.35 22.73 -3.76
CA SER A 84 8.61 23.41 -3.45
C SER A 84 9.82 22.60 -3.90
N ARG A 85 10.92 23.29 -4.22
CA ARG A 85 12.14 22.71 -4.82
C ARG A 85 13.36 22.75 -3.91
N PHE A 86 13.19 23.14 -2.65
CA PHE A 86 14.28 23.05 -1.67
C PHE A 86 14.74 21.61 -1.50
N THR A 87 16.03 21.43 -1.26
CA THR A 87 16.65 20.11 -1.06
C THR A 87 16.62 19.64 0.38
N GLU A 88 16.39 20.56 1.31
CA GLU A 88 16.31 20.31 2.75
C GLU A 88 15.27 21.21 3.40
N ILE A 89 14.68 20.74 4.51
CA ILE A 89 13.83 21.57 5.36
C ILE A 89 14.72 22.21 6.43
N PRO A 90 14.63 23.54 6.66
CA PRO A 90 15.41 24.16 7.73
C PRO A 90 15.02 23.59 9.10
N LYS A 91 16.01 23.17 9.89
CA LYS A 91 15.79 22.60 11.24
C LYS A 91 14.98 23.55 12.16
N TYR A 92 15.14 24.85 11.98
CA TYR A 92 14.48 25.87 12.79
C TYR A 92 13.04 26.20 12.35
N LEU A 93 12.53 25.60 11.27
CA LEU A 93 11.25 25.96 10.65
C LEU A 93 10.09 26.04 11.66
N PHE A 94 10.07 25.12 12.64
CA PHE A 94 9.01 25.01 13.64
C PHE A 94 9.39 25.54 15.03
N GLU A 95 10.55 26.16 15.22
CA GLU A 95 11.04 26.57 16.56
C GLU A 95 10.10 27.52 17.31
N ASP A 96 9.33 28.32 16.59
CA ASP A 96 8.36 29.25 17.18
C ASP A 96 7.07 28.56 17.64
N LYS A 97 6.93 27.24 17.45
CA LYS A 97 5.80 26.40 17.87
C LYS A 97 4.46 26.87 17.27
N PRO A 98 4.30 26.80 15.94
CA PRO A 98 3.03 27.12 15.29
C PRO A 98 1.91 26.22 15.79
N ASN A 99 0.71 26.76 15.96
CA ASN A 99 -0.44 26.01 16.45
C ASN A 99 -1.18 25.33 15.28
N LEU A 100 -0.47 24.43 14.59
CA LEU A 100 -0.99 23.75 13.40
C LEU A 100 -2.08 22.74 13.75
N ASN A 101 -3.13 22.69 12.93
CA ASN A 101 -4.22 21.72 13.07
C ASN A 101 -3.93 20.40 12.33
N THR A 102 -3.03 20.41 11.35
CA THR A 102 -2.69 19.24 10.53
C THR A 102 -1.31 19.42 9.87
N LEU A 103 -0.70 18.31 9.46
CA LEU A 103 0.49 18.25 8.61
C LEU A 103 0.20 17.67 7.22
N ASP A 104 -1.08 17.45 6.89
CA ASP A 104 -1.50 16.87 5.62
C ASP A 104 -0.98 17.71 4.44
N GLU A 105 -0.33 17.04 3.51
CA GLU A 105 0.21 17.60 2.27
C GLU A 105 1.22 18.75 2.47
N MET A 106 1.77 18.92 3.68
CA MET A 106 2.66 20.05 4.00
C MET A 106 3.91 20.11 3.09
N PHE A 107 4.44 18.97 2.62
CA PHE A 107 5.58 18.91 1.69
C PHE A 107 5.24 18.08 0.44
N TYR A 108 3.96 18.05 0.05
CA TYR A 108 3.50 17.29 -1.12
C TYR A 108 4.19 17.77 -2.41
N TYR A 109 4.67 16.86 -3.25
CA TYR A 109 5.40 17.18 -4.48
C TYR A 109 6.69 18.00 -4.29
N CYS A 110 7.32 17.97 -3.11
CA CYS A 110 8.67 18.52 -2.94
C CYS A 110 9.72 17.58 -3.56
N THR A 111 9.77 17.49 -4.89
CA THR A 111 10.51 16.45 -5.63
C THR A 111 12.01 16.43 -5.37
N ASN A 112 12.59 17.58 -5.02
CA ASN A 112 14.02 17.74 -4.79
C ASN A 112 14.43 17.55 -3.33
N LEU A 113 13.48 17.37 -2.41
CA LEU A 113 13.75 17.20 -0.98
C LEU A 113 14.51 15.89 -0.77
N ARG A 114 15.77 15.97 -0.30
CA ARG A 114 16.69 14.84 -0.14
C ARG A 114 16.76 14.27 1.27
N SER A 115 16.62 15.13 2.27
CA SER A 115 16.80 14.76 3.67
C SER A 115 15.85 15.50 4.59
N LEU A 116 15.46 14.82 5.67
CA LEU A 116 14.70 15.40 6.78
C LEU A 116 15.65 15.57 7.99
N PRO A 117 15.66 16.73 8.67
CA PRO A 117 16.40 16.89 9.91
C PRO A 117 15.89 15.95 11.01
N ASN A 118 16.79 15.45 11.86
CA ASN A 118 16.38 14.85 13.13
C ASN A 118 15.67 15.89 14.00
N GLU A 119 14.72 15.44 14.81
CA GLU A 119 13.87 16.26 15.67
C GLU A 119 13.03 17.32 14.92
N LEU A 120 12.83 17.16 13.60
CA LEU A 120 12.10 18.14 12.77
C LEU A 120 10.76 18.56 13.38
N PHE A 121 9.98 17.59 13.85
CA PHE A 121 8.65 17.81 14.41
C PHE A 121 8.61 17.92 15.93
N LYS A 122 9.76 17.86 16.63
CA LYS A 122 9.83 18.01 18.08
C LYS A 122 9.17 19.30 18.60
N PRO A 123 9.32 20.47 17.95
CA PRO A 123 8.63 21.68 18.41
C PRO A 123 7.09 21.60 18.36
N LEU A 124 6.53 20.64 17.61
CA LEU A 124 5.10 20.43 17.42
C LEU A 124 4.52 19.35 18.35
N SER A 125 5.31 18.80 19.28
CA SER A 125 4.94 17.64 20.09
C SER A 125 3.76 17.87 21.07
N ASN A 126 3.33 19.12 21.24
CA ASN A 126 2.17 19.49 22.05
C ASN A 126 0.87 19.55 21.24
N LEU A 127 0.93 19.39 19.91
CA LEU A 127 -0.24 19.43 19.03
C LEU A 127 -0.90 18.06 18.94
N ASN A 128 -2.23 18.06 18.83
CA ASN A 128 -3.01 16.85 18.62
C ASN A 128 -3.14 16.52 17.12
N ILE A 129 -2.03 16.16 16.48
CA ILE A 129 -2.02 15.77 15.07
C ILE A 129 -2.54 14.34 14.94
N THR A 130 -3.66 14.19 14.23
CA THR A 130 -4.32 12.89 14.01
C THR A 130 -4.09 12.34 12.60
N SER A 131 -3.58 13.15 11.68
CA SER A 131 -3.32 12.79 10.28
C SER A 131 -2.03 13.43 9.76
N MET A 132 -1.30 12.65 8.94
CA MET A 132 -0.17 13.10 8.11
C MET A 132 -0.36 12.62 6.68
N TYR A 133 -1.56 12.78 6.15
CA TYR A 133 -1.93 12.35 4.81
C TYR A 133 -1.03 13.04 3.77
N ARG A 134 -0.32 12.24 2.97
CA ARG A 134 0.52 12.71 1.85
C ARG A 134 1.58 13.75 2.22
N THR A 135 1.99 13.89 3.49
CA THR A 135 2.91 14.96 3.90
C THR A 135 4.20 14.99 3.07
N PHE A 136 4.78 13.85 2.71
CA PHE A 136 5.97 13.74 1.87
C PHE A 136 5.72 13.01 0.55
N CYS A 137 4.46 12.91 0.11
CA CYS A 137 4.14 12.20 -1.12
C CYS A 137 4.73 12.92 -2.34
N TYR A 138 5.33 12.16 -3.26
CA TYR A 138 6.13 12.63 -4.40
C TYR A 138 7.43 13.39 -4.03
N CYS A 139 7.98 13.22 -2.82
CA CYS A 139 9.36 13.62 -2.51
C CYS A 139 10.37 12.62 -3.11
N LYS A 140 10.47 12.61 -4.44
CA LYS A 140 11.18 11.59 -5.23
C LYS A 140 12.64 11.39 -4.84
N ASP A 141 13.33 12.47 -4.47
CA ASP A 141 14.74 12.45 -4.07
C ASP A 141 14.96 12.15 -2.57
N LEU A 142 13.91 11.93 -1.77
CA LEU A 142 14.05 11.73 -0.32
C LEU A 142 14.75 10.40 -0.02
N GLU A 143 15.92 10.44 0.61
CA GLU A 143 16.79 9.27 0.75
C GLU A 143 16.54 8.48 2.04
N GLN A 144 16.14 9.15 3.12
CA GLN A 144 16.06 8.57 4.46
C GLN A 144 14.89 9.11 5.28
N ILE A 145 14.42 8.28 6.21
CA ILE A 145 13.40 8.62 7.19
C ILE A 145 14.07 8.67 8.58
N PRO A 146 14.05 9.80 9.29
CA PRO A 146 14.47 9.85 10.68
C PRO A 146 13.61 8.93 11.55
N GLU A 147 14.22 8.15 12.46
CA GLU A 147 13.50 7.21 13.33
C GLU A 147 12.47 7.93 14.23
N ASP A 148 12.73 9.17 14.62
CA ASP A 148 11.92 9.98 15.51
C ASP A 148 10.78 10.74 14.80
N LEU A 149 10.69 10.67 13.47
CA LEU A 149 9.80 11.52 12.67
C LEU A 149 8.34 11.49 13.14
N LEU A 150 7.80 10.30 13.43
CA LEU A 150 6.42 10.13 13.89
C LEU A 150 6.31 10.13 15.43
N SER A 151 7.44 10.07 16.14
CA SER A 151 7.47 9.76 17.58
C SER A 151 6.81 10.83 18.47
N TYR A 152 6.62 12.03 17.93
CA TYR A 152 6.03 13.17 18.61
C TYR A 152 4.50 13.22 18.54
N PHE A 153 3.84 12.30 17.82
CA PHE A 153 2.39 12.33 17.55
C PHE A 153 1.67 11.04 18.02
N PRO A 154 1.46 10.85 19.33
CA PRO A 154 0.81 9.63 19.85
C PRO A 154 -0.67 9.48 19.44
N SER A 155 -1.34 10.58 19.08
CA SER A 155 -2.72 10.58 18.59
C SER A 155 -2.85 10.32 17.09
N LEU A 156 -1.75 10.08 16.38
CA LEU A 156 -1.76 9.85 14.94
C LEU A 156 -2.61 8.61 14.62
N ASN A 157 -3.68 8.81 13.86
CA ASN A 157 -4.59 7.74 13.45
C ASN A 157 -4.40 7.31 11.99
N SER A 158 -4.01 8.25 11.13
CA SER A 158 -3.77 7.99 9.72
C SER A 158 -2.43 8.56 9.27
N ALA A 159 -1.68 7.75 8.51
CA ALA A 159 -0.51 8.19 7.77
C ALA A 159 -0.60 7.75 6.30
N LYS A 160 -1.83 7.75 5.78
CA LYS A 160 -2.13 7.36 4.39
C LYS A 160 -1.23 8.10 3.40
N GLU A 161 -0.59 7.34 2.52
CA GLU A 161 0.28 7.83 1.45
C GLU A 161 1.43 8.74 1.91
N LEU A 162 1.87 8.66 3.18
CA LEU A 162 2.86 9.57 3.75
C LEU A 162 4.14 9.73 2.90
N PHE A 163 4.68 8.61 2.40
CA PHE A 163 5.88 8.55 1.55
C PHE A 163 5.61 7.92 0.18
N ARG A 164 4.37 7.97 -0.30
CA ARG A 164 4.07 7.49 -1.65
C ARG A 164 4.95 8.22 -2.67
N ASP A 165 5.45 7.48 -3.66
CA ASP A 165 6.29 8.01 -4.75
C ASP A 165 7.65 8.61 -4.28
N CYS A 166 8.15 8.20 -3.10
CA CYS A 166 9.50 8.54 -2.62
C CYS A 166 10.53 7.50 -3.12
N TYR A 167 10.94 7.62 -4.39
CA TYR A 167 11.73 6.60 -5.08
C TYR A 167 13.09 6.30 -4.45
N LYS A 168 13.71 7.23 -3.69
CA LYS A 168 15.05 7.06 -3.12
C LYS A 168 15.10 6.49 -1.70
N ILE A 169 13.95 6.32 -1.03
CA ILE A 169 13.92 5.71 0.30
C ILE A 169 14.30 4.23 0.17
N SER A 170 15.40 3.86 0.80
CA SER A 170 15.95 2.49 0.75
C SER A 170 15.81 1.71 2.07
N ASN A 171 15.63 2.42 3.19
CA ASN A 171 15.59 1.84 4.53
C ASN A 171 14.35 2.33 5.30
N ILE A 172 13.73 1.41 6.04
CA ILE A 172 12.63 1.70 6.97
C ILE A 172 13.20 1.66 8.40
N PRO A 173 13.06 2.71 9.22
CA PRO A 173 13.45 2.65 10.62
C PRO A 173 12.63 1.59 11.38
N SER A 174 13.30 0.69 12.11
CA SER A 174 12.62 -0.44 12.79
C SER A 174 11.63 0.00 13.88
N LYS A 175 11.79 1.22 14.42
CA LYS A 175 10.92 1.80 15.46
C LYS A 175 9.98 2.89 14.95
N LEU A 176 9.80 3.01 13.63
CA LEU A 176 9.02 4.08 13.00
C LEU A 176 7.61 4.27 13.62
N PHE A 177 6.93 3.17 13.96
CA PHE A 177 5.57 3.21 14.55
C PHE A 177 5.52 2.97 16.06
N SER A 178 6.68 2.93 16.75
CA SER A 178 6.76 2.53 18.16
C SER A 178 6.06 3.45 19.16
N LYS A 179 5.69 4.67 18.74
CA LYS A 179 5.03 5.69 19.57
C LYS A 179 3.66 6.10 19.04
N ASN A 180 3.11 5.36 18.06
CA ASN A 180 1.86 5.72 17.39
C ASN A 180 0.83 4.58 17.47
N PRO A 181 0.42 4.16 18.68
CA PRO A 181 -0.44 2.97 18.85
C PRO A 181 -1.83 3.11 18.23
N ASN A 182 -2.27 4.35 17.94
CA ASN A 182 -3.60 4.64 17.42
C ASN A 182 -3.69 4.63 15.88
N ILE A 183 -2.59 4.35 15.17
CA ILE A 183 -2.60 4.28 13.71
C ILE A 183 -3.48 3.10 13.27
N THR A 184 -4.49 3.40 12.44
CA THR A 184 -5.36 2.39 11.82
C THR A 184 -5.33 2.44 10.30
N VAL A 185 -4.73 3.47 9.69
CA VAL A 185 -4.68 3.62 8.22
C VAL A 185 -3.25 3.87 7.74
N LEU A 186 -2.72 2.90 7.00
CA LEU A 186 -1.40 2.94 6.35
C LEU A 186 -1.50 2.73 4.82
N ASP A 187 -2.69 2.92 4.24
CA ASP A 187 -2.88 2.73 2.80
C ASP A 187 -1.87 3.54 1.99
N GLY A 188 -1.16 2.86 1.10
CA GLY A 188 -0.15 3.45 0.21
C GLY A 188 1.04 4.11 0.90
N PHE A 189 1.31 3.87 2.18
CA PHE A 189 2.36 4.57 2.94
C PHE A 189 3.73 4.57 2.24
N PHE A 190 4.13 3.42 1.67
CA PHE A 190 5.37 3.24 0.90
C PHE A 190 5.10 2.87 -0.58
N MET A 191 3.93 3.20 -1.11
CA MET A 191 3.61 2.90 -2.50
C MET A 191 4.64 3.55 -3.44
N GLN A 192 5.19 2.76 -4.37
CA GLN A 192 6.27 3.15 -5.28
C GLN A 192 7.59 3.57 -4.61
N CYS A 193 7.88 3.23 -3.35
CA CYS A 193 9.24 3.37 -2.80
C CYS A 193 10.17 2.28 -3.36
N SER A 194 10.60 2.44 -4.61
CA SER A 194 11.23 1.39 -5.42
C SER A 194 12.60 0.90 -4.89
N GLU A 195 13.27 1.67 -4.04
CA GLU A 195 14.56 1.32 -3.46
C GLU A 195 14.47 0.53 -2.15
N ILE A 196 13.27 0.40 -1.54
CA ILE A 196 13.06 -0.44 -0.35
C ILE A 196 13.28 -1.90 -0.74
N SER A 197 14.25 -2.56 -0.09
CA SER A 197 14.61 -3.96 -0.37
C SER A 197 14.22 -4.96 0.72
N SER A 198 13.97 -4.48 1.95
CA SER A 198 13.58 -5.29 3.10
C SER A 198 12.69 -4.51 4.06
N ILE A 199 11.86 -5.24 4.82
CA ILE A 199 11.02 -4.68 5.90
C ILE A 199 11.64 -5.10 7.25
N PRO A 200 11.74 -4.19 8.25
CA PRO A 200 12.17 -4.56 9.58
C PRO A 200 11.22 -5.56 10.25
N GLU A 201 11.78 -6.53 10.97
CA GLU A 201 11.01 -7.42 11.84
C GLU A 201 10.18 -6.63 12.85
N GLY A 202 8.92 -7.04 13.05
CA GLY A 202 8.04 -6.45 14.06
C GLY A 202 7.63 -5.00 13.81
N LEU A 203 7.80 -4.47 12.60
CA LEU A 203 7.45 -3.08 12.24
C LEU A 203 6.03 -2.68 12.70
N PHE A 204 5.07 -3.60 12.66
CA PHE A 204 3.67 -3.36 13.01
C PHE A 204 3.25 -3.88 14.40
N ASN A 205 4.15 -4.44 15.21
CA ASN A 205 3.80 -5.11 16.48
C ASN A 205 3.08 -4.23 17.51
N ASN A 206 3.20 -2.91 17.42
CA ASN A 206 2.52 -1.97 18.31
C ASN A 206 1.16 -1.48 17.76
N LEU A 207 0.75 -1.98 16.60
CA LEU A 207 -0.51 -1.62 15.94
C LEU A 207 -1.48 -2.79 16.04
N GLU A 208 -2.62 -2.57 16.69
CA GLU A 208 -3.65 -3.59 16.88
C GLU A 208 -4.33 -3.96 15.55
N SER A 209 -4.65 -2.95 14.74
CA SER A 209 -5.39 -3.12 13.49
C SER A 209 -5.03 -2.04 12.48
N ILE A 210 -4.73 -2.44 11.24
CA ILE A 210 -4.41 -1.49 10.15
C ILE A 210 -5.11 -1.84 8.84
N SER A 211 -5.47 -0.79 8.09
CA SER A 211 -5.66 -0.86 6.64
C SER A 211 -4.29 -0.73 5.97
N ALA A 212 -3.97 -1.67 5.08
CA ALA A 212 -2.67 -1.81 4.42
C ALA A 212 -2.80 -1.92 2.90
N SER A 213 -3.85 -1.35 2.30
CA SER A 213 -4.03 -1.39 0.85
C SER A 213 -2.91 -0.63 0.15
N PHE A 214 -2.31 -1.21 -0.88
CA PHE A 214 -1.18 -0.65 -1.63
C PHE A 214 0.09 -0.32 -0.80
N LEU A 215 0.18 -0.78 0.46
CA LEU A 215 1.20 -0.34 1.42
C LEU A 215 2.63 -0.37 0.86
N PHE A 216 3.01 -1.45 0.17
CA PHE A 216 4.30 -1.67 -0.49
C PHE A 216 4.16 -1.91 -2.00
N ALA A 217 3.03 -1.52 -2.61
CA ALA A 217 2.82 -1.73 -4.03
C ALA A 217 3.93 -1.03 -4.84
N TYR A 218 4.49 -1.72 -5.82
CA TYR A 218 5.58 -1.26 -6.68
C TYR A 218 6.89 -0.94 -5.93
N CYS A 219 7.11 -1.48 -4.74
CA CYS A 219 8.45 -1.54 -4.13
C CYS A 219 9.28 -2.60 -4.88
N THR A 220 9.77 -2.24 -6.07
CA THR A 220 10.31 -3.22 -7.04
C THR A 220 11.60 -3.91 -6.61
N LYS A 221 12.31 -3.42 -5.58
CA LYS A 221 13.44 -4.12 -4.96
C LYS A 221 13.10 -4.94 -3.72
N LEU A 222 11.87 -4.82 -3.19
CA LEU A 222 11.45 -5.55 -2.01
C LEU A 222 11.36 -7.03 -2.36
N SER A 223 12.29 -7.83 -1.83
CA SER A 223 12.49 -9.23 -2.24
C SER A 223 12.23 -10.25 -1.13
N THR A 224 12.12 -9.78 0.11
CA THR A 224 11.90 -10.61 1.30
C THR A 224 10.85 -10.00 2.22
N ILE A 225 10.07 -10.85 2.87
CA ILE A 225 9.15 -10.48 3.94
C ILE A 225 9.63 -11.16 5.23
N PRO A 226 9.72 -10.45 6.36
CA PRO A 226 10.01 -11.07 7.65
C PRO A 226 8.94 -12.06 8.09
N GLU A 227 9.36 -13.11 8.78
CA GLU A 227 8.43 -14.01 9.49
C GLU A 227 7.59 -13.20 10.48
N GLY A 228 6.29 -13.49 10.55
CA GLY A 228 5.43 -12.86 11.53
C GLY A 228 5.09 -11.39 11.32
N LEU A 229 5.36 -10.81 10.14
CA LEU A 229 5.16 -9.37 9.88
C LEU A 229 3.77 -8.85 10.30
N PHE A 230 2.70 -9.65 10.11
CA PHE A 230 1.33 -9.32 10.50
C PHE A 230 0.75 -10.30 11.53
N LYS A 231 1.59 -11.04 12.25
CA LYS A 231 1.14 -12.09 13.18
C LYS A 231 0.29 -11.54 14.34
N ASN A 232 0.61 -10.34 14.81
CA ASN A 232 -0.03 -9.69 15.95
C ASN A 232 -0.92 -8.50 15.56
N THR A 233 -1.09 -8.25 14.27
CA THR A 233 -1.82 -7.08 13.75
C THR A 233 -2.99 -7.55 12.89
N THR A 234 -4.18 -7.04 13.18
CA THR A 234 -5.37 -7.31 12.38
C THR A 234 -5.32 -6.51 11.09
N LEU A 235 -5.46 -7.16 9.94
CA LEU A 235 -5.57 -6.48 8.65
C LEU A 235 -7.05 -6.29 8.29
N THR A 236 -7.44 -5.05 8.00
CA THR A 236 -8.83 -4.71 7.62
C THR A 236 -9.02 -4.54 6.13
N HIS A 237 -8.01 -4.05 5.41
CA HIS A 237 -7.99 -4.01 3.95
C HIS A 237 -6.56 -4.29 3.45
N THR A 238 -6.42 -5.17 2.46
CA THR A 238 -5.12 -5.70 2.00
C THR A 238 -4.97 -5.67 0.48
N SER A 239 -5.83 -4.90 -0.20
CA SER A 239 -5.84 -4.83 -1.66
C SER A 239 -4.46 -4.41 -2.16
N TYR A 240 -3.84 -5.23 -3.01
CA TYR A 240 -2.57 -4.93 -3.66
C TYR A 240 -1.41 -4.55 -2.72
N THR A 241 -1.41 -4.94 -1.44
CA THR A 241 -0.39 -4.54 -0.45
C THR A 241 1.04 -4.73 -0.97
N PHE A 242 1.33 -5.84 -1.65
CA PHE A 242 2.65 -6.17 -2.18
C PHE A 242 2.69 -6.23 -3.72
N ARG A 243 1.71 -5.63 -4.42
CA ARG A 243 1.60 -5.70 -5.89
C ARG A 243 2.93 -5.33 -6.57
N GLU A 244 3.35 -6.11 -7.56
CA GLU A 244 4.57 -5.87 -8.36
C GLU A 244 5.85 -5.61 -7.52
N THR A 245 6.02 -6.35 -6.44
CA THR A 245 7.29 -6.43 -5.69
C THR A 245 8.19 -7.55 -6.23
N ALA A 246 9.45 -7.63 -5.79
CA ALA A 246 10.37 -8.71 -6.14
C ALA A 246 10.30 -9.92 -5.17
N ILE A 247 9.23 -10.02 -4.36
CA ILE A 247 9.05 -11.09 -3.38
C ILE A 247 8.83 -12.42 -4.11
N THR A 248 9.74 -13.38 -3.89
CA THR A 248 9.66 -14.70 -4.53
C THR A 248 9.24 -15.83 -3.59
N ASN A 249 9.26 -15.63 -2.27
CA ASN A 249 8.88 -16.66 -1.31
C ASN A 249 8.14 -16.02 -0.13
N LEU A 250 7.07 -16.65 0.33
CA LEU A 250 6.38 -16.23 1.56
C LEU A 250 6.89 -17.01 2.78
N PRO A 251 7.19 -16.34 3.91
CA PRO A 251 7.67 -17.00 5.12
C PRO A 251 6.53 -17.72 5.88
N ALA A 252 6.91 -18.51 6.89
CA ALA A 252 5.97 -19.02 7.87
C ALA A 252 5.29 -17.89 8.65
N ASP A 253 4.20 -18.20 9.37
CA ASP A 253 3.62 -17.33 10.40
C ASP A 253 3.27 -15.89 9.97
N LEU A 254 3.20 -15.61 8.66
CA LEU A 254 3.11 -14.26 8.10
C LEU A 254 1.88 -13.48 8.60
N PHE A 255 0.73 -14.16 8.62
CA PHE A 255 -0.56 -13.56 8.95
C PHE A 255 -1.06 -14.02 10.31
N GLY A 256 -1.77 -13.13 11.02
CA GLY A 256 -2.46 -13.44 12.27
C GLY A 256 -3.47 -12.39 12.69
N GLY A 257 -3.53 -12.11 14.00
CA GLY A 257 -4.52 -11.21 14.60
C GLY A 257 -5.97 -11.68 14.42
N ASN A 258 -6.91 -10.73 14.41
CA ASN A 258 -8.33 -11.00 14.14
C ASN A 258 -8.67 -10.83 12.65
N THR A 259 -7.68 -11.00 11.76
CA THR A 259 -7.84 -10.81 10.32
C THR A 259 -8.91 -11.74 9.78
N ARG A 260 -9.96 -11.16 9.19
CA ARG A 260 -11.07 -11.89 8.57
C ARG A 260 -10.94 -11.99 7.06
N GLU A 261 -10.20 -11.08 6.45
CA GLU A 261 -10.20 -10.93 5.00
C GLU A 261 -8.79 -10.65 4.50
N LEU A 262 -8.35 -11.47 3.55
CA LEU A 262 -7.23 -11.18 2.67
C LEU A 262 -7.82 -10.99 1.27
N HIS A 263 -7.96 -9.73 0.87
CA HIS A 263 -8.72 -9.30 -0.30
C HIS A 263 -7.81 -8.99 -1.50
N ASN A 264 -8.43 -8.97 -2.69
CA ASN A 264 -8.04 -8.17 -3.84
C ASN A 264 -6.55 -8.24 -4.15
N THR A 265 -6.05 -9.45 -4.36
CA THR A 265 -4.76 -9.63 -5.00
C THR A 265 -3.62 -8.99 -4.20
N MET A 266 -3.59 -9.26 -2.89
CA MET A 266 -2.55 -8.77 -1.97
C MET A 266 -1.13 -8.94 -2.55
N PHE A 267 -0.87 -10.08 -3.18
CA PHE A 267 0.41 -10.39 -3.85
C PHE A 267 0.33 -10.32 -5.39
N TYR A 268 -0.57 -9.54 -5.97
CA TYR A 268 -0.75 -9.48 -7.43
C TYR A 268 0.58 -9.27 -8.18
N GLU A 269 0.89 -10.16 -9.13
CA GLU A 269 2.07 -10.06 -10.00
C GLU A 269 3.42 -9.95 -9.27
N THR A 270 3.56 -10.50 -8.05
CA THR A 270 4.87 -10.58 -7.36
C THR A 270 5.78 -11.69 -7.86
N LYS A 271 5.25 -12.63 -8.66
CA LYS A 271 6.01 -13.77 -9.21
C LYS A 271 6.54 -14.69 -8.11
N LEU A 272 5.69 -15.00 -7.11
CA LEU A 272 6.00 -16.00 -6.08
C LEU A 272 6.41 -17.32 -6.72
N LYS A 273 7.49 -17.90 -6.21
CA LYS A 273 7.98 -19.23 -6.56
C LYS A 273 7.53 -20.27 -5.53
N THR A 274 7.51 -19.89 -4.25
CA THR A 274 7.08 -20.77 -3.16
C THR A 274 6.22 -20.03 -2.14
N ILE A 275 5.34 -20.78 -1.46
CA ILE A 275 4.53 -20.31 -0.33
C ILE A 275 4.84 -21.26 0.82
N HIS A 276 5.23 -20.75 1.98
CA HIS A 276 5.41 -21.62 3.14
C HIS A 276 4.04 -22.14 3.64
N SER A 277 3.92 -23.44 3.94
CA SER A 277 2.65 -24.08 4.33
C SER A 277 1.99 -23.46 5.57
N ASN A 278 2.78 -22.94 6.50
CA ASN A 278 2.28 -22.28 7.72
C ASN A 278 2.07 -20.75 7.57
N CYS A 279 2.14 -20.16 6.38
CA CYS A 279 2.01 -18.70 6.23
C CYS A 279 0.66 -18.14 6.74
N LEU A 280 -0.42 -18.94 6.63
CA LEU A 280 -1.79 -18.62 7.07
C LEU A 280 -2.16 -19.23 8.43
N LYS A 281 -1.22 -19.88 9.13
CA LYS A 281 -1.48 -20.67 10.34
C LYS A 281 -2.17 -19.87 11.45
N ASN A 282 -1.75 -18.62 11.67
CA ASN A 282 -2.30 -17.80 12.76
C ASN A 282 -3.53 -16.98 12.31
N ALA A 283 -3.93 -17.06 11.05
CA ALA A 283 -5.10 -16.36 10.49
C ALA A 283 -6.35 -17.27 10.52
N SER A 284 -6.63 -17.90 11.67
CA SER A 284 -7.70 -18.91 11.80
C SER A 284 -9.12 -18.35 11.63
N ARG A 285 -9.29 -17.03 11.75
CA ARG A 285 -10.56 -16.32 11.58
C ARG A 285 -10.85 -15.88 10.14
N LEU A 286 -9.97 -16.22 9.19
CA LEU A 286 -10.20 -15.89 7.78
C LEU A 286 -11.54 -16.45 7.31
N TYR A 287 -12.30 -15.56 6.69
CA TYR A 287 -13.60 -15.81 6.07
C TYR A 287 -13.49 -15.60 4.56
N TYR A 288 -12.71 -14.59 4.12
CA TYR A 288 -12.37 -14.32 2.72
C TYR A 288 -10.85 -14.46 2.48
N LEU A 289 -10.47 -15.24 1.47
CA LEU A 289 -9.11 -15.40 0.96
C LEU A 289 -9.11 -15.19 -0.57
N ARG A 290 -9.77 -14.12 -1.02
CA ARG A 290 -10.06 -13.89 -2.44
C ARG A 290 -8.84 -13.38 -3.19
N GLY A 291 -8.49 -14.02 -4.31
CA GLY A 291 -7.46 -13.55 -5.24
C GLY A 291 -6.06 -13.39 -4.64
N THR A 292 -5.81 -13.87 -3.41
CA THR A 292 -4.62 -13.49 -2.63
C THR A 292 -3.31 -13.86 -3.35
N PHE A 293 -3.30 -15.00 -4.05
CA PHE A 293 -2.18 -15.49 -4.86
C PHE A 293 -2.52 -15.47 -6.36
N GLN A 294 -3.28 -14.47 -6.82
CA GLN A 294 -3.54 -14.29 -8.25
C GLN A 294 -2.27 -13.89 -9.01
N ASN A 295 -2.15 -14.37 -10.25
CA ASN A 295 -1.09 -14.07 -11.22
C ASN A 295 0.33 -14.37 -10.72
N GLN A 296 0.51 -15.44 -9.94
CA GLN A 296 1.84 -15.96 -9.59
C GLN A 296 2.41 -16.78 -10.74
N THR A 297 2.91 -16.09 -11.75
CA THR A 297 3.41 -16.69 -13.00
C THR A 297 4.67 -17.56 -12.82
N GLU A 298 5.28 -17.57 -11.64
CA GLU A 298 6.43 -18.41 -11.29
C GLU A 298 6.11 -19.52 -10.27
N LEU A 299 4.88 -19.59 -9.76
CA LEU A 299 4.47 -20.58 -8.76
C LEU A 299 4.28 -21.93 -9.44
N THR A 300 4.94 -22.97 -8.93
CA THR A 300 4.92 -24.31 -9.56
C THR A 300 4.13 -25.34 -8.77
N GLU A 301 3.96 -25.13 -7.47
CA GLU A 301 3.26 -26.02 -6.55
C GLU A 301 2.52 -25.23 -5.47
N ILE A 302 1.46 -25.82 -4.92
CA ILE A 302 0.76 -25.33 -3.73
C ILE A 302 1.12 -26.26 -2.57
N PRO A 303 1.46 -25.74 -1.37
CA PRO A 303 1.67 -26.60 -0.22
C PRO A 303 0.39 -27.36 0.15
N GLU A 304 0.48 -28.67 0.38
CA GLU A 304 -0.67 -29.51 0.70
C GLU A 304 -1.45 -29.00 1.93
N ASP A 305 -0.71 -28.50 2.92
CA ASP A 305 -1.24 -28.07 4.21
C ASP A 305 -1.60 -26.57 4.28
N LEU A 306 -1.57 -25.84 3.16
CA LEU A 306 -1.67 -24.38 3.15
C LEU A 306 -2.92 -23.84 3.88
N LEU A 307 -4.07 -24.49 3.68
CA LEU A 307 -5.37 -24.04 4.20
C LEU A 307 -5.85 -24.82 5.44
N LYS A 308 -5.02 -25.72 5.98
CA LYS A 308 -5.44 -26.69 7.02
C LYS A 308 -5.94 -26.05 8.31
N PHE A 309 -5.48 -24.84 8.62
CA PHE A 309 -5.82 -24.10 9.84
C PHE A 309 -6.97 -23.11 9.66
N ASN A 310 -7.38 -22.83 8.41
CA ASN A 310 -8.38 -21.81 8.09
C ASN A 310 -9.77 -22.45 7.95
N THR A 311 -10.22 -23.14 9.01
CA THR A 311 -11.48 -23.92 9.00
C THR A 311 -12.74 -23.05 8.85
N ASN A 312 -12.63 -21.75 9.13
CA ASN A 312 -13.70 -20.76 8.98
C ASN A 312 -13.75 -20.11 7.58
N LEU A 313 -13.02 -20.62 6.60
CA LEU A 313 -12.96 -20.04 5.26
C LEU A 313 -14.25 -20.31 4.47
N HIS A 314 -14.90 -19.26 3.98
CA HIS A 314 -16.11 -19.34 3.14
C HIS A 314 -15.83 -18.98 1.68
N TYR A 315 -14.87 -18.09 1.42
CA TYR A 315 -14.61 -17.59 0.06
C TYR A 315 -13.12 -17.72 -0.29
N ALA A 316 -12.83 -18.46 -1.36
CA ALA A 316 -11.49 -18.63 -1.92
C ALA A 316 -11.50 -18.41 -3.45
N ASP A 317 -12.45 -17.62 -3.93
CA ASP A 317 -12.58 -17.25 -5.33
C ASP A 317 -11.30 -16.53 -5.82
N GLU A 318 -10.92 -16.82 -7.06
CA GLU A 318 -9.73 -16.30 -7.74
C GLU A 318 -8.38 -16.59 -7.04
N LEU A 319 -8.33 -17.40 -5.96
CA LEU A 319 -7.15 -17.54 -5.09
C LEU A 319 -5.84 -17.80 -5.84
N PHE A 320 -5.86 -18.69 -6.84
CA PHE A 320 -4.70 -19.03 -7.67
C PHE A 320 -4.91 -18.67 -9.15
N LYS A 321 -5.87 -17.80 -9.48
CA LYS A 321 -6.15 -17.38 -10.86
C LYS A 321 -4.87 -16.91 -11.55
N GLY A 322 -4.63 -17.34 -12.79
CA GLY A 322 -3.49 -16.96 -13.61
C GLY A 322 -2.13 -17.49 -13.13
N CYS A 323 -2.08 -18.48 -12.23
CA CYS A 323 -0.84 -19.17 -11.85
C CYS A 323 -0.39 -20.13 -12.97
N SER A 324 0.07 -19.55 -14.08
CA SER A 324 0.30 -20.26 -15.35
C SER A 324 1.42 -21.31 -15.32
N LYS A 325 2.29 -21.35 -14.30
CA LYS A 325 3.31 -22.39 -14.10
C LYS A 325 2.93 -23.48 -13.10
N LEU A 326 1.78 -23.36 -12.45
CA LEU A 326 1.29 -24.34 -11.49
C LEU A 326 1.02 -25.68 -12.20
N ARG A 327 1.61 -26.78 -11.72
CA ARG A 327 1.57 -28.09 -12.39
C ARG A 327 0.51 -29.03 -11.85
N SER A 328 0.30 -29.01 -10.55
CA SER A 328 -0.56 -29.97 -9.85
C SER A 328 -1.27 -29.30 -8.68
N ILE A 329 -2.46 -29.80 -8.36
CA ILE A 329 -3.23 -29.39 -7.19
C ILE A 329 -3.05 -30.46 -6.10
N PRO A 330 -2.77 -30.10 -4.84
CA PRO A 330 -2.69 -31.06 -3.74
C PRO A 330 -4.02 -31.78 -3.50
N ASN A 331 -3.96 -33.09 -3.23
CA ASN A 331 -5.16 -33.92 -3.01
C ASN A 331 -6.02 -33.41 -1.86
N ASN A 332 -5.41 -32.87 -0.81
CA ASN A 332 -6.06 -32.49 0.44
C ASN A 332 -6.15 -30.97 0.65
N LEU A 333 -6.03 -30.16 -0.41
CA LEU A 333 -6.00 -28.70 -0.32
C LEU A 333 -7.18 -28.13 0.48
N PHE A 334 -8.39 -28.70 0.33
CA PHE A 334 -9.62 -28.26 1.00
C PHE A 334 -10.13 -29.22 2.08
N ILE A 335 -9.28 -30.14 2.58
CA ILE A 335 -9.74 -31.23 3.46
C ILE A 335 -10.46 -30.73 4.73
N ASN A 336 -10.07 -29.56 5.25
CA ASN A 336 -10.61 -28.97 6.47
C ASN A 336 -11.53 -27.75 6.22
N ASN A 337 -11.81 -27.39 4.98
CA ASN A 337 -12.56 -26.18 4.63
C ASN A 337 -14.04 -26.52 4.31
N THR A 338 -14.74 -27.11 5.28
CA THR A 338 -16.13 -27.58 5.11
C THR A 338 -17.13 -26.46 4.85
N ASN A 339 -16.80 -25.24 5.31
CA ASN A 339 -17.62 -24.04 5.19
C ASN A 339 -17.42 -23.29 3.87
N LEU A 340 -16.55 -23.77 2.97
CA LEU A 340 -16.26 -23.10 1.71
C LEU A 340 -17.50 -23.05 0.82
N GLU A 341 -17.95 -21.84 0.49
CA GLU A 341 -19.14 -21.52 -0.31
C GLU A 341 -18.77 -21.17 -1.76
N ASP A 342 -17.64 -20.50 -1.97
CA ASP A 342 -17.24 -19.99 -3.28
C ASP A 342 -15.76 -20.29 -3.62
N ILE A 343 -15.55 -20.93 -4.77
CA ILE A 343 -14.24 -21.16 -5.41
C ILE A 343 -14.22 -20.69 -6.86
N SER A 344 -15.08 -19.76 -7.24
CA SER A 344 -15.18 -19.26 -8.60
C SER A 344 -13.82 -18.74 -9.09
N SER A 345 -13.47 -19.10 -10.32
CA SER A 345 -12.19 -18.76 -10.95
C SER A 345 -10.92 -19.16 -10.17
N ILE A 346 -11.00 -20.06 -9.19
CA ILE A 346 -9.85 -20.38 -8.31
C ILE A 346 -8.58 -20.80 -9.06
N PHE A 347 -8.71 -21.58 -10.13
CA PHE A 347 -7.63 -22.00 -11.02
C PHE A 347 -7.84 -21.53 -12.47
N GLU A 348 -8.65 -20.48 -12.67
CA GLU A 348 -8.80 -19.87 -14.00
C GLU A 348 -7.42 -19.49 -14.57
N GLU A 349 -7.16 -19.80 -15.83
CA GLU A 349 -5.90 -19.55 -16.54
C GLU A 349 -4.64 -20.25 -15.95
N CYS A 350 -4.82 -21.26 -15.10
CA CYS A 350 -3.74 -22.15 -14.67
C CYS A 350 -3.40 -23.19 -15.77
N SER A 351 -2.84 -22.70 -16.87
CA SER A 351 -2.69 -23.45 -18.12
C SER A 351 -1.74 -24.65 -18.07
N ASN A 352 -0.91 -24.80 -17.03
CA ASN A 352 0.01 -25.91 -16.85
C ASN A 352 -0.46 -27.03 -15.91
N ILE A 353 -1.67 -26.92 -15.32
CA ILE A 353 -2.24 -28.00 -14.51
C ILE A 353 -2.56 -29.18 -15.43
N ASP A 354 -1.96 -30.33 -15.18
CA ASP A 354 -2.18 -31.56 -15.97
C ASP A 354 -3.05 -32.61 -15.29
N ASN A 355 -3.34 -32.45 -13.98
CA ASN A 355 -4.27 -33.31 -13.26
C ASN A 355 -5.11 -32.53 -12.22
N ILE A 356 -6.37 -32.96 -12.04
CA ILE A 356 -7.22 -32.57 -10.91
C ILE A 356 -7.38 -33.79 -10.00
N PRO A 357 -7.10 -33.71 -8.69
CA PRO A 357 -7.39 -34.79 -7.75
C PRO A 357 -8.88 -35.11 -7.71
N ALA A 358 -9.26 -36.39 -7.82
CA ALA A 358 -10.66 -36.80 -7.85
C ALA A 358 -11.44 -36.40 -6.58
N ASN A 359 -10.76 -36.40 -5.43
CA ASN A 359 -11.33 -36.07 -4.12
C ASN A 359 -11.15 -34.60 -3.71
N LEU A 360 -10.65 -33.71 -4.58
CA LEU A 360 -10.34 -32.32 -4.24
C LEU A 360 -11.50 -31.59 -3.55
N LEU A 361 -12.73 -31.86 -3.98
CA LEU A 361 -13.96 -31.20 -3.52
C LEU A 361 -14.84 -32.10 -2.63
N SER A 362 -14.33 -33.22 -2.11
CA SER A 362 -15.13 -34.18 -1.35
C SER A 362 -15.66 -33.62 -0.04
N ASN A 363 -14.88 -32.74 0.61
CA ASN A 363 -15.19 -32.20 1.94
C ASN A 363 -15.80 -30.80 1.90
N THR A 364 -15.91 -30.16 0.74
CA THR A 364 -16.53 -28.83 0.58
C THR A 364 -18.05 -28.97 0.55
N THR A 365 -18.65 -29.27 1.71
CA THR A 365 -20.08 -29.58 1.86
C THR A 365 -20.98 -28.37 1.64
N SER A 366 -20.49 -27.17 1.96
CA SER A 366 -21.23 -25.90 1.82
C SER A 366 -21.06 -25.21 0.46
N LEU A 367 -20.36 -25.84 -0.49
CA LEU A 367 -20.01 -25.20 -1.76
C LEU A 367 -21.27 -24.88 -2.58
N VAL A 368 -21.37 -23.64 -3.08
CA VAL A 368 -22.49 -23.11 -3.87
C VAL A 368 -22.03 -22.60 -5.23
N TRP A 369 -20.89 -21.90 -5.28
CA TRP A 369 -20.36 -21.24 -6.47
C TRP A 369 -18.96 -21.77 -6.83
N ALA A 370 -18.78 -22.08 -8.11
CA ALA A 370 -17.51 -22.55 -8.68
C ALA A 370 -17.41 -22.20 -10.18
N SER A 371 -18.03 -21.09 -10.59
CA SER A 371 -18.01 -20.66 -11.99
C SER A 371 -16.58 -20.41 -12.45
N SER A 372 -16.25 -20.79 -13.69
CA SER A 372 -14.89 -20.64 -14.26
C SER A 372 -13.74 -21.28 -13.45
N SER A 373 -14.01 -22.16 -12.47
CA SER A 373 -13.03 -22.65 -11.50
C SER A 373 -11.76 -23.29 -12.10
N PHE A 374 -11.86 -23.90 -13.29
CA PHE A 374 -10.75 -24.48 -14.06
C PHE A 374 -10.70 -23.94 -15.50
N LYS A 375 -11.31 -22.78 -15.75
CA LYS A 375 -11.34 -22.17 -17.08
C LYS A 375 -9.92 -22.00 -17.63
N ASN A 376 -9.70 -22.35 -18.89
CA ASN A 376 -8.42 -22.33 -19.58
C ASN A 376 -7.30 -23.17 -18.94
N CYS A 377 -7.63 -24.24 -18.18
CA CYS A 377 -6.68 -25.28 -17.75
C CYS A 377 -6.34 -26.23 -18.91
N ASN A 378 -5.69 -25.71 -19.95
CA ASN A 378 -5.60 -26.37 -21.26
C ASN A 378 -4.72 -27.63 -21.28
N LYS A 379 -3.93 -27.92 -20.25
CA LYS A 379 -3.05 -29.11 -20.22
C LYS A 379 -3.73 -30.36 -19.64
N LEU A 380 -4.95 -30.22 -19.11
CA LEU A 380 -5.73 -31.35 -18.61
C LEU A 380 -6.01 -32.37 -19.72
N LEU A 381 -5.58 -33.62 -19.52
CA LEU A 381 -5.84 -34.74 -20.44
C LEU A 381 -7.14 -35.47 -20.11
N THR A 382 -7.62 -35.37 -18.88
CA THR A 382 -8.87 -35.95 -18.42
C THR A 382 -9.40 -35.15 -17.23
N ILE A 383 -10.72 -35.10 -17.10
CA ILE A 383 -11.39 -34.43 -15.96
C ILE A 383 -12.09 -35.51 -15.14
N PRO A 384 -11.78 -35.67 -13.82
CA PRO A 384 -12.36 -36.73 -13.01
C PRO A 384 -13.88 -36.66 -12.91
N GLN A 385 -14.54 -37.81 -12.99
CA GLN A 385 -16.01 -37.89 -12.96
C GLN A 385 -16.59 -37.34 -11.66
N ASP A 386 -15.93 -37.57 -10.52
CA ASP A 386 -16.39 -37.05 -9.22
C ASP A 386 -16.38 -35.52 -9.17
N ILE A 387 -15.39 -34.89 -9.80
CA ILE A 387 -15.32 -33.42 -9.93
C ILE A 387 -16.45 -32.92 -10.83
N ILE A 388 -16.67 -33.57 -11.99
CA ILE A 388 -17.79 -33.23 -12.89
C ILE A 388 -19.13 -33.33 -12.16
N ASN A 389 -19.36 -34.44 -11.44
CA ASN A 389 -20.59 -34.68 -10.70
C ASN A 389 -20.81 -33.62 -9.61
N LYS A 390 -19.76 -33.32 -8.83
CA LYS A 390 -19.81 -32.29 -7.78
C LYS A 390 -20.15 -30.94 -8.38
N LEU A 391 -19.41 -30.45 -9.37
CA LEU A 391 -19.67 -29.14 -10.00
C LEU A 391 -21.04 -29.08 -10.69
N ASN A 392 -21.49 -30.15 -11.32
CA ASN A 392 -22.81 -30.20 -11.96
C ASN A 392 -23.96 -30.11 -10.94
N SER A 393 -23.73 -30.45 -9.67
CA SER A 393 -24.73 -30.36 -8.60
C SER A 393 -24.85 -28.96 -7.98
N LEU A 394 -23.86 -28.08 -8.21
CA LEU A 394 -23.83 -26.74 -7.63
C LEU A 394 -24.86 -25.79 -8.27
N TYR A 395 -25.18 -24.72 -7.53
CA TYR A 395 -26.06 -23.64 -8.01
C TYR A 395 -25.45 -22.96 -9.24
N ASP A 396 -24.17 -22.58 -9.14
CA ASP A 396 -23.42 -22.03 -10.27
C ASP A 396 -22.03 -22.66 -10.36
N ALA A 397 -21.79 -23.34 -11.47
CA ALA A 397 -20.47 -23.79 -11.90
C ALA A 397 -20.32 -23.52 -13.40
N SER A 398 -20.95 -22.45 -13.88
CA SER A 398 -20.92 -22.05 -15.29
C SER A 398 -19.49 -21.91 -15.79
N GLU A 399 -19.22 -22.41 -17.00
CA GLU A 399 -17.91 -22.29 -17.66
C GLU A 399 -16.74 -22.91 -16.86
N ALA A 400 -17.00 -23.77 -15.86
CA ALA A 400 -15.97 -24.30 -14.98
C ALA A 400 -14.78 -24.93 -15.72
N PHE A 401 -15.02 -25.54 -16.89
CA PHE A 401 -14.01 -26.15 -17.75
C PHE A 401 -13.92 -25.49 -19.12
N GLN A 402 -14.42 -24.25 -19.29
CA GLN A 402 -14.31 -23.55 -20.57
C GLN A 402 -12.85 -23.49 -21.01
N GLY A 403 -12.57 -23.83 -22.27
CA GLY A 403 -11.20 -23.87 -22.81
C GLY A 403 -10.41 -25.16 -22.51
N CYS A 404 -10.89 -26.08 -21.67
CA CYS A 404 -10.20 -27.36 -21.35
C CYS A 404 -10.33 -28.42 -22.45
N THR A 405 -10.19 -28.03 -23.72
CA THR A 405 -10.52 -28.84 -24.91
C THR A 405 -9.58 -30.02 -25.17
N ASN A 406 -8.43 -30.06 -24.50
CA ASN A 406 -7.48 -31.19 -24.59
C ASN A 406 -7.90 -32.41 -23.74
N ALA A 407 -8.90 -32.27 -22.85
CA ALA A 407 -9.39 -33.39 -22.07
C ALA A 407 -10.13 -34.39 -22.96
N ASN A 408 -9.74 -35.66 -22.87
CA ASN A 408 -10.31 -36.74 -23.70
C ASN A 408 -11.83 -36.93 -23.52
N ASN A 409 -12.35 -36.57 -22.35
CA ASN A 409 -13.75 -36.62 -21.99
C ASN A 409 -14.46 -35.26 -22.10
N TYR A 410 -13.81 -34.23 -22.67
CA TYR A 410 -14.38 -32.88 -22.78
C TYR A 410 -15.75 -32.86 -23.49
N SER A 411 -15.91 -33.64 -24.56
CA SER A 411 -17.18 -33.74 -25.29
C SER A 411 -18.34 -34.25 -24.43
N ALA A 412 -18.05 -35.10 -23.44
CA ALA A 412 -19.02 -35.69 -22.52
C ALA A 412 -19.36 -34.78 -21.31
N ILE A 413 -18.64 -33.66 -21.13
CA ILE A 413 -18.93 -32.72 -20.05
C ILE A 413 -20.26 -32.00 -20.32
N PRO A 414 -21.12 -31.84 -19.29
CA PRO A 414 -22.36 -31.07 -19.38
C PRO A 414 -22.16 -29.68 -19.98
N ALA A 415 -23.09 -29.24 -20.84
CA ALA A 415 -22.97 -27.97 -21.56
C ALA A 415 -22.77 -26.76 -20.65
N LYS A 416 -23.39 -26.73 -19.46
CA LYS A 416 -23.22 -25.62 -18.51
C LYS A 416 -21.80 -25.48 -17.95
N LEU A 417 -21.03 -26.58 -17.91
CA LEU A 417 -19.68 -26.59 -17.37
C LEU A 417 -18.61 -26.32 -18.44
N LYS A 418 -18.98 -26.36 -19.73
CA LYS A 418 -18.11 -26.03 -20.87
C LYS A 418 -18.25 -24.56 -21.22
#